data_AF-A0A545ASP5-F1
#
_entry.id   AF-A0A545ASP5-F1
#
_cell.length_a   1.000
_cell.length_b   1.000
_cell.length_c   1.000
_cell.angle_alpha   90.00
_cell.angle_beta   90.00
_cell.angle_gamma   90.00
#
_symmetry.space_group_name_H-M   'P 1'
#
loop_
_entity.id
_entity.type
_entity.pdbx_description
1 polymer ?
#
loop_
_entity_poly.entity_id
_entity_poly.type
_entity_poly.pdbx_seq_one_letter_code
_entity_poly.pdbx_strand_id
1 'polypeptide(L)'
;MTEPITADQVQRILDEHPLLNAHGVGRGNGSPKDRYEAVMAEPLRGVRLEEVEAARDWLTSTREPRKTFSGAASSYHWKHVMERDGAGYVTNGAFIVACYLAGFPVAENDGFNPRCGIRKEPRR
;
A
#
# COMPACT_ATOMS: atom_id res chain seq x y z
N MET A 1 15.36 15.18 2.85
CA MET A 1 14.49 14.49 3.82
C MET A 1 13.07 14.75 3.37
N THR A 2 12.33 13.70 3.00
CA THR A 2 10.91 13.82 2.66
C THR A 2 10.16 14.19 3.93
N GLU A 3 9.16 15.08 3.86
CA GLU A 3 8.38 15.48 5.03
C GLU A 3 7.71 14.24 5.69
N PRO A 4 7.55 14.21 7.03
CA PRO A 4 6.90 13.10 7.71
C PRO A 4 5.45 12.92 7.22
N ILE A 5 4.97 11.67 7.18
CA ILE A 5 3.60 11.39 6.77
C ILE A 5 2.67 11.68 7.93
N THR A 6 1.62 12.46 7.66
CA THR A 6 0.60 12.79 8.65
C THR A 6 -0.58 11.82 8.62
N ALA A 7 -1.27 11.69 9.75
CA ALA A 7 -2.53 10.95 9.82
C ALA A 7 -3.56 11.48 8.82
N ASP A 8 -3.64 12.79 8.63
CA ASP A 8 -4.58 13.42 7.71
C ASP A 8 -4.31 13.07 6.24
N GLN A 9 -3.04 12.93 5.85
CA GLN A 9 -2.68 12.46 4.51
C GLN A 9 -3.13 11.02 4.29
N VAL A 10 -2.90 10.13 5.27
CA VAL A 10 -3.36 8.73 5.20
C VAL A 10 -4.87 8.67 5.18
N GLN A 11 -5.55 9.43 6.04
CA GLN A 11 -7.01 9.49 6.11
C GLN A 11 -7.61 9.95 4.77
N ARG A 12 -7.04 10.99 4.13
CA ARG A 12 -7.50 11.45 2.81
C ARG A 12 -7.44 10.32 1.77
N ILE A 13 -6.35 9.56 1.71
CA ILE A 13 -6.25 8.41 0.79
C ILE A 13 -7.30 7.35 1.13
N LEU A 14 -7.52 7.05 2.41
CA LEU A 14 -8.55 6.08 2.81
C LEU A 14 -9.97 6.57 2.47
N ASP A 15 -10.24 7.87 2.54
CA ASP A 15 -11.55 8.43 2.18
C ASP A 15 -11.79 8.39 0.66
N GLU A 16 -10.76 8.65 -0.14
CA GLU A 16 -10.79 8.52 -1.60
C GLU A 16 -10.93 7.05 -2.05
N HIS A 17 -10.42 6.11 -1.24
CA HIS A 17 -10.43 4.68 -1.49
C HIS A 17 -11.19 3.93 -0.37
N PRO A 18 -12.54 3.99 -0.34
CA PRO A 18 -13.35 3.58 0.81
C PRO A 18 -13.27 2.09 1.16
N LEU A 19 -12.81 1.25 0.24
CA LEU A 19 -12.60 -0.18 0.50
C LEU A 19 -11.20 -0.50 1.03
N LEU A 20 -10.25 0.44 0.93
CA LEU A 20 -8.87 0.25 1.38
C LEU A 20 -8.81 0.20 2.91
N ASN A 21 -8.10 -0.79 3.42
CA ASN A 21 -7.80 -1.02 4.84
C ASN A 21 -6.41 -1.64 5.00
N ALA A 22 -5.97 -1.90 6.24
CA ALA A 22 -4.66 -2.49 6.54
C ALA A 22 -4.31 -3.72 5.71
N HIS A 23 -5.29 -4.54 5.33
CA HIS A 23 -5.01 -5.79 4.64
C HIS A 23 -5.01 -5.68 3.11
N GLY A 24 -5.54 -4.59 2.53
CA GLY A 24 -5.68 -4.41 1.09
C GLY A 24 -6.99 -3.74 0.72
N VAL A 25 -7.47 -4.00 -0.50
CA VAL A 25 -8.74 -3.44 -1.00
C VAL A 25 -9.89 -4.41 -0.75
N GLY A 26 -10.90 -3.95 -0.02
CA GLY A 26 -12.10 -4.73 0.29
C GLY A 26 -11.84 -5.87 1.28
N ARG A 27 -12.73 -6.86 1.24
CA ARG A 27 -12.64 -8.05 2.09
C ARG A 27 -11.88 -9.15 1.35
N GLY A 28 -10.81 -9.65 1.95
CA GLY A 28 -10.06 -10.78 1.39
C GLY A 28 -10.92 -12.05 1.28
N ASN A 29 -10.67 -12.86 0.25
CA ASN A 29 -11.37 -14.14 0.06
C ASN A 29 -11.23 -15.03 1.30
N GLY A 30 -12.36 -15.48 1.85
CA GLY A 30 -12.41 -16.34 3.03
C GLY A 30 -12.24 -15.61 4.37
N SER A 31 -12.09 -14.28 4.39
CA SER A 31 -12.01 -13.53 5.65
C SER A 31 -13.41 -13.45 6.31
N PRO A 32 -13.52 -13.74 7.62
CA PRO A 32 -14.76 -13.55 8.37
C PRO A 32 -15.27 -12.11 8.24
N LYS A 33 -16.58 -11.96 8.03
CA LYS A 33 -17.21 -10.65 7.85
C LYS A 33 -16.96 -9.74 9.06
N ASP A 34 -17.14 -10.27 10.27
CA ASP A 34 -16.99 -9.52 11.52
C ASP A 34 -15.58 -8.95 11.69
N ARG A 35 -14.55 -9.69 11.26
CA ARG A 35 -13.16 -9.21 11.29
C ARG A 35 -12.95 -8.05 10.32
N TYR A 36 -13.53 -8.13 9.13
CA TYR A 36 -13.49 -7.03 8.17
C TYR A 36 -14.20 -5.80 8.72
N GLU A 37 -15.41 -5.95 9.27
CA GLU A 37 -16.15 -4.84 9.87
C GLU A 37 -15.41 -4.21 11.05
N ALA A 38 -14.77 -5.01 11.90
CA ALA A 38 -13.94 -4.52 12.99
C ALA A 38 -12.77 -3.64 12.48
N VAL A 39 -12.01 -4.12 11.50
CA VAL A 39 -10.92 -3.34 10.89
C VAL A 39 -11.45 -2.05 10.26
N MET A 40 -12.58 -2.10 9.57
CA MET A 40 -13.16 -0.92 8.93
C MET A 40 -13.66 0.13 9.94
N ALA A 41 -13.96 -0.26 11.18
CA ALA A 41 -14.36 0.64 12.26
C ALA A 41 -13.17 1.25 13.03
N GLU A 42 -11.95 0.73 12.86
CA GLU A 42 -10.75 1.25 13.51
C GLU A 42 -10.29 2.58 12.88
N PRO A 43 -9.63 3.46 13.66
CA PRO A 43 -8.91 4.62 13.13
C PRO A 43 -7.95 4.19 12.01
N LEU A 44 -7.94 4.94 10.91
CA LEU A 44 -7.17 4.63 9.70
C LEU A 44 -7.37 3.20 9.17
N ARG A 45 -8.48 2.53 9.55
CA ARG A 45 -8.82 1.17 9.15
C ARG A 45 -7.67 0.17 9.37
N GLY A 46 -6.97 0.35 10.50
CA GLY A 46 -5.82 -0.45 10.92
C GLY A 46 -4.49 -0.14 10.21
N VAL A 47 -4.45 0.83 9.29
CA VAL A 47 -3.20 1.27 8.64
C VAL A 47 -2.35 2.06 9.63
N ARG A 48 -1.07 1.70 9.74
CA ARG A 48 -0.11 2.31 10.66
C ARG A 48 0.79 3.31 9.95
N LEU A 49 1.02 4.48 10.55
CA LEU A 49 1.80 5.56 9.92
C LEU A 49 3.25 5.13 9.68
N GLU A 50 3.86 4.47 10.65
CA GLU A 50 5.24 4.00 10.57
C GLU A 50 5.48 3.02 9.41
N GLU A 51 4.48 2.20 9.08
CA GLU A 51 4.55 1.26 7.96
C GLU A 51 4.41 1.99 6.62
N VAL A 52 3.54 3.01 6.55
CA VAL A 52 3.38 3.83 5.35
C VAL A 52 4.66 4.63 5.09
N GLU A 53 5.28 5.19 6.13
CA GLU A 53 6.55 5.91 6.04
C GLU A 53 7.67 4.99 5.53
N ALA A 54 7.86 3.83 6.16
CA ALA A 54 8.85 2.86 5.72
C ALA A 54 8.66 2.46 4.25
N ALA A 55 7.41 2.21 3.84
CA ALA A 55 7.10 1.83 2.46
C ALA A 55 7.34 2.99 1.48
N ARG A 56 6.94 4.22 1.82
CA ARG A 56 7.15 5.40 0.98
C ARG A 56 8.64 5.68 0.81
N ASP A 57 9.41 5.60 1.89
CA ASP A 57 10.84 5.86 1.88
C ASP A 57 11.57 4.82 1.03
N TRP A 58 11.21 3.53 1.13
CA TRP A 58 11.73 2.50 0.23
C TRP A 58 11.33 2.74 -1.24
N LEU A 59 10.07 3.08 -1.52
CA LEU A 59 9.58 3.36 -2.89
C LEU A 59 10.36 4.52 -3.53
N THR A 60 10.49 5.63 -2.81
CA THR A 60 11.11 6.85 -3.32
C THR A 60 12.63 6.77 -3.43
N SER A 61 13.28 5.95 -2.59
CA SER A 61 14.74 5.76 -2.64
C SER A 61 15.19 4.66 -3.62
N THR A 62 14.40 3.59 -3.79
CA THR A 62 14.84 2.40 -4.54
C THR A 62 14.10 2.16 -5.85
N ARG A 63 12.93 2.79 -6.06
CA ARG A 63 12.06 2.49 -7.21
C ARG A 63 11.78 3.73 -8.06
N GLU A 64 11.26 3.46 -9.26
CA GLU A 64 10.74 4.47 -10.17
C GLU A 64 9.29 4.14 -10.54
N PRO A 65 8.40 5.15 -10.64
CA PRO A 65 7.03 4.92 -11.10
C PRO A 65 7.01 4.55 -12.58
N ARG A 66 6.08 3.68 -12.96
CA ARG A 66 5.85 3.22 -14.32
C ARG A 66 4.36 3.29 -14.63
N LYS A 67 4.02 3.84 -15.80
CA LYS A 67 2.62 3.94 -16.26
C LYS A 67 1.99 2.60 -16.63
N THR A 68 2.80 1.62 -17.05
CA THR A 68 2.33 0.28 -17.43
C THR A 68 2.42 -0.67 -16.24
N PHE A 69 1.33 -1.39 -15.99
CA PHE A 69 1.27 -2.40 -14.94
C PHE A 69 1.78 -3.73 -15.48
N SER A 70 2.73 -4.37 -14.79
CA SER A 70 3.08 -5.75 -15.11
C SER A 70 2.00 -6.68 -14.51
N GLY A 71 1.60 -7.71 -15.26
CA GLY A 71 0.53 -8.63 -14.83
C GLY A 71 0.84 -9.40 -13.55
N ALA A 72 2.13 -9.55 -13.19
CA ALA A 72 2.60 -10.37 -12.08
C ALA A 72 2.96 -9.59 -10.81
N ALA A 73 2.98 -8.26 -10.83
CA ALA A 73 3.50 -7.46 -9.72
C ALA A 73 2.37 -6.67 -9.01
N SER A 74 1.64 -7.36 -8.14
CA SER A 74 0.64 -6.77 -7.24
C SER A 74 1.31 -6.03 -6.07
N SER A 75 0.53 -5.24 -5.33
CA SER A 75 0.93 -4.62 -4.06
C SER A 75 1.52 -5.66 -3.09
N TYR A 76 0.91 -6.84 -3.02
CA TYR A 76 1.38 -7.94 -2.19
C TYR A 76 2.74 -8.49 -2.65
N HIS A 77 2.98 -8.58 -3.96
CA HIS A 77 4.31 -8.94 -4.45
C HIS A 77 5.36 -7.90 -4.03
N TRP A 78 5.06 -6.62 -4.23
CA TRP A 78 6.01 -5.54 -3.97
C TRP A 78 6.31 -5.33 -2.50
N LYS A 79 5.32 -5.48 -1.61
CA LYS A 79 5.58 -5.43 -0.17
C LYS A 79 6.56 -6.53 0.26
N HIS A 80 6.45 -7.74 -0.33
CA HIS A 80 7.39 -8.84 -0.05
C HIS A 80 8.79 -8.57 -0.60
N VAL A 81 8.91 -7.87 -1.73
CA VAL A 81 10.22 -7.42 -2.24
C VAL A 81 10.83 -6.40 -1.28
N MET A 82 10.07 -5.41 -0.83
CA MET A 82 10.49 -4.44 0.17
C MET A 82 10.95 -5.11 1.49
N GLU A 83 10.16 -6.05 2.01
CA GLU A 83 10.49 -6.81 3.22
C GLU A 83 11.82 -7.57 3.07
N ARG A 84 12.06 -8.17 1.90
CA ARG A 84 13.31 -8.89 1.58
C ARG A 84 14.51 -7.97 1.42
N ASP A 85 14.28 -6.75 0.96
CA ASP A 85 15.32 -5.70 0.87
C ASP A 85 15.70 -5.16 2.27
N GLY A 86 15.03 -5.60 3.34
CA GLY A 86 15.37 -5.27 4.73
C GLY A 86 14.68 -4.01 5.28
N ALA A 87 13.68 -3.47 4.57
CA ALA A 87 12.97 -2.26 4.98
C ALA A 87 11.91 -2.47 6.08
N GLY A 88 11.87 -3.67 6.68
CA GLY A 88 10.91 -4.03 7.73
C GLY A 88 9.59 -4.58 7.20
N TYR A 89 8.78 -5.10 8.13
CA TYR A 89 7.44 -5.59 7.83
C TYR A 89 6.47 -4.43 7.58
N VAL A 90 5.65 -4.54 6.54
CA VAL A 90 4.52 -3.64 6.31
C VAL A 90 3.26 -4.41 5.93
N THR A 91 2.13 -3.90 6.37
CA THR A 91 0.85 -4.40 5.89
C THR A 91 0.64 -4.05 4.42
N ASN A 92 -0.18 -4.85 3.71
CA ASN A 92 -0.45 -4.63 2.30
C ASN A 92 -1.19 -3.29 2.07
N GLY A 93 -2.09 -2.92 2.97
CA GLY A 93 -2.78 -1.63 2.98
C GLY A 93 -1.81 -0.46 3.14
N ALA A 94 -0.89 -0.53 4.10
CA ALA A 94 0.13 0.50 4.28
C ALA A 94 1.00 0.69 3.02
N PHE A 95 1.37 -0.42 2.36
CA PHE A 95 2.11 -0.37 1.10
C PHE A 95 1.32 0.30 -0.04
N ILE A 96 0.01 0.03 -0.16
CA ILE A 96 -0.86 0.65 -1.17
C ILE A 96 -1.01 2.16 -0.90
N VAL A 97 -1.25 2.55 0.35
CA VAL A 97 -1.30 3.97 0.74
C VAL A 97 0.01 4.67 0.40
N ALA A 98 1.16 4.03 0.69
CA ALA A 98 2.46 4.57 0.34
C ALA A 98 2.65 4.74 -1.18
N CYS A 99 2.10 3.84 -2.01
CA CYS A 99 2.12 4.01 -3.46
C CYS A 99 1.36 5.28 -3.89
N TYR A 100 0.15 5.49 -3.37
CA TYR A 100 -0.63 6.70 -3.67
C TYR A 100 0.12 7.97 -3.24
N LEU A 101 0.64 8.00 -2.01
CA LEU A 101 1.38 9.17 -1.49
C LEU A 101 2.70 9.43 -2.23
N ALA A 102 3.37 8.38 -2.73
CA ALA A 102 4.60 8.51 -3.51
C ALA A 102 4.35 8.78 -5.01
N GLY A 103 3.09 8.90 -5.44
CA GLY A 103 2.73 9.16 -6.84
C GLY A 103 2.93 7.96 -7.78
N PHE A 104 2.96 6.75 -7.24
CA PHE A 104 3.00 5.52 -8.03
C PHE A 104 1.59 5.18 -8.49
N PRO A 105 1.36 4.91 -9.79
CA PRO A 105 0.05 4.51 -10.27
C PRO A 105 -0.43 3.24 -9.56
N VAL A 106 -1.69 3.22 -9.12
CA VAL A 106 -2.34 2.03 -8.56
C VAL A 106 -3.54 1.70 -9.45
N ALA A 107 -3.60 0.45 -9.91
CA ALA A 107 -4.75 -0.08 -10.62
C ALA A 107 -5.48 -1.05 -9.70
N GLU A 108 -6.57 -0.57 -9.13
CA GLU A 108 -7.54 -1.41 -8.44
C GLU A 108 -8.11 -2.42 -9.44
N ASN A 109 -8.02 -3.69 -9.08
CA ASN A 109 -8.76 -4.77 -9.70
C ASN A 109 -9.90 -5.15 -8.73
N ASP A 110 -10.86 -5.98 -9.14
CA ASP A 110 -11.89 -6.53 -8.23
C ASP A 110 -11.31 -7.43 -7.11
N GLY A 111 -10.01 -7.32 -6.83
CA GLY A 111 -9.25 -8.14 -5.93
C GLY A 111 -8.57 -7.33 -4.82
N PHE A 112 -8.20 -8.08 -3.80
CA PHE A 112 -7.58 -7.58 -2.56
C PHE A 112 -6.20 -6.93 -2.75
N ASN A 113 -5.52 -7.27 -3.84
CA ASN A 113 -4.14 -6.93 -4.12
C ASN A 113 -4.07 -6.16 -5.44
N PRO A 114 -4.27 -4.83 -5.42
CA PRO A 114 -4.20 -4.01 -6.62
C PRO A 114 -2.79 -4.07 -7.23
N ARG A 115 -2.66 -3.64 -8.49
CA ARG A 115 -1.35 -3.55 -9.15
C ARG A 115 -0.74 -2.18 -8.89
N CYS A 116 0.54 -2.16 -8.57
CA CYS A 116 1.31 -0.93 -8.40
C CYS A 116 2.25 -0.75 -9.61
N GLY A 117 2.21 0.44 -10.21
CA GLY A 117 3.04 0.85 -11.33
C GLY A 117 4.47 1.10 -10.89
N ILE A 118 5.17 0.04 -10.48
CA ILE A 118 6.55 0.08 -10.00
C ILE A 118 7.45 -0.54 -11.08
N ARG A 119 8.54 0.14 -11.40
CA ARG A 119 9.57 -0.39 -12.28
C ARG A 119 10.32 -1.55 -11.60
N LYS A 120 10.57 -2.63 -12.35
CA LYS A 120 11.22 -3.83 -11.81
C LYS A 120 12.68 -3.59 -11.48
N GLU A 121 13.38 -2.90 -12.37
CA GLU A 121 14.76 -2.50 -12.12
C GLU A 121 14.79 -1.44 -11.02
N PRO A 122 15.72 -1.53 -10.06
CA PRO A 122 15.95 -0.47 -9.11
C PRO A 122 16.28 0.86 -9.79
N ARG A 123 15.98 1.95 -9.11
CA ARG A 123 16.39 3.30 -9.48
C ARG A 123 17.92 3.33 -9.66
N ARG A 124 18.38 3.99 -10.72
CA ARG A 124 19.82 4.20 -11.01
C ARG A 124 20.26 5.59 -10.59
#